data_AF-A0A0C1S353-F1
#
_entry.id   AF-A0A0C1S353-F1
#
_cell.length_a   1.000
_cell.length_b   1.000
_cell.length_c   1.000
_cell.angle_alpha   90.00
_cell.angle_beta   90.00
_cell.angle_gamma   90.00
#
_symmetry.space_group_name_H-M   'P 1'
#
loop_
_entity.id
_entity.type
_entity.pdbx_description
1 polymer ?
#
loop_
_entity_poly.entity_id
_entity_poly.type
_entity_poly.pdbx_seq_one_letter_code
_entity_poly.pdbx_strand_id
1 'polypeptide(L)'
;MVLAQQEKVTITLPTQIKEEVAKLKDEMKISMNSIYQTAIQEYVKQKNREKLRLEASQMVEEYKTNPEMIELCNFEEDIVEY
;
A
#
# COMPACT_ATOMS: atom_id res chain seq x y z
N MET A 1 -24.54 1.63 11.15
CA MET A 1 -24.12 0.83 9.98
C MET A 1 -23.83 1.81 8.87
N VAL A 2 -22.56 2.11 8.58
CA VAL A 2 -22.23 3.07 7.50
C VAL A 2 -22.41 2.32 6.19
N LEU A 3 -23.47 2.65 5.45
CA LEU A 3 -23.65 2.18 4.08
C LEU A 3 -22.44 2.64 3.27
N ALA A 4 -21.75 1.70 2.64
CA ALA A 4 -20.64 2.03 1.74
C ALA A 4 -21.17 2.92 0.63
N GLN A 5 -20.85 4.22 0.70
CA GLN A 5 -21.30 5.21 -0.26
C GLN A 5 -20.59 4.94 -1.58
N GLN A 6 -21.33 4.49 -2.59
CA GLN A 6 -20.79 4.21 -3.92
C GLN A 6 -20.84 5.49 -4.75
N GLU A 7 -19.68 5.89 -5.28
CA GLU A 7 -19.55 7.04 -6.17
C GLU A 7 -19.32 6.57 -7.61
N LYS A 8 -19.99 7.21 -8.57
CA LYS A 8 -19.81 6.90 -9.99
C LYS A 8 -18.61 7.66 -10.51
N VAL A 9 -17.57 6.92 -10.90
CA VAL A 9 -16.34 7.48 -11.45
C VAL A 9 -16.34 7.32 -12.97
N THR A 10 -15.97 8.37 -13.69
CA THR A 10 -15.71 8.31 -15.14
C THR A 10 -14.23 8.56 -15.38
N ILE A 11 -13.57 7.64 -16.09
CA ILE A 11 -12.14 7.71 -16.39
C ILE A 11 -11.91 7.58 -17.90
N THR A 12 -10.91 8.29 -18.40
CA THR A 12 -10.43 8.14 -19.77
C THR A 12 -9.29 7.15 -19.79
N LEU A 13 -9.40 6.12 -20.62
CA LEU A 13 -8.40 5.06 -20.76
C LEU A 13 -8.00 4.92 -22.24
N PRO A 14 -6.74 4.54 -22.52
CA PRO A 14 -6.33 4.10 -23.85
C PRO A 14 -7.23 2.98 -24.37
N THR A 15 -7.55 3.02 -25.66
CA THR A 15 -8.40 2.02 -26.32
C THR A 15 -7.83 0.61 -26.19
N GLN A 16 -6.50 0.45 -26.28
CA GLN A 16 -5.87 -0.87 -26.15
C GLN A 16 -6.18 -1.52 -24.79
N ILE A 17 -6.08 -0.77 -23.70
CA ILE A 17 -6.36 -1.28 -22.35
C ILE A 17 -7.82 -1.72 -22.24
N LYS A 18 -8.76 -0.93 -22.77
CA LYS A 18 -10.18 -1.28 -22.76
C LYS A 18 -10.45 -2.59 -23.50
N GLU A 19 -9.78 -2.82 -24.63
CA GLU A 19 -9.92 -4.05 -25.41
C GLU A 19 -9.37 -5.27 -24.68
N GLU A 20 -8.22 -5.14 -24.01
CA GLU A 20 -7.65 -6.21 -23.18
C GLU A 20 -8.58 -6.57 -22.02
N VAL A 21 -9.13 -5.57 -21.33
CA VAL A 21 -10.08 -5.81 -20.23
C VAL A 21 -11.38 -6.43 -20.78
N ALA A 22 -11.82 -6.06 -21.98
CA ALA A 22 -12.98 -6.68 -22.61
C ALA A 22 -12.75 -8.16 -22.92
N LYS A 23 -11.56 -8.53 -23.42
CA LYS A 23 -11.19 -9.94 -23.62
C LYS A 23 -11.18 -10.71 -22.30
N LEU A 24 -10.54 -10.16 -21.26
CA LEU A 24 -10.50 -10.76 -19.92
C LEU A 24 -11.91 -10.97 -19.33
N LYS A 25 -12.79 -9.98 -19.50
CA LYS A 25 -14.20 -10.06 -19.11
C LYS A 25 -14.89 -11.24 -19.78
N ASP A 26 -14.70 -11.40 -21.09
CA ASP A 26 -15.37 -12.46 -21.86
C ASP A 26 -14.79 -13.85 -21.56
N GLU A 27 -13.47 -13.96 -21.39
CA GLU A 27 -12.77 -15.20 -21.05
C GLU A 27 -13.12 -15.70 -19.64
N MET A 28 -13.11 -14.79 -18.65
CA MET A 28 -13.35 -15.15 -17.24
C MET A 28 -14.82 -15.06 -16.84
N LYS A 29 -15.70 -14.59 -17.74
CA LYS A 29 -17.14 -14.36 -17.48
C LYS A 29 -17.41 -13.46 -16.26
N ILE A 30 -16.57 -12.45 -16.06
CA ILE A 30 -16.69 -11.48 -14.98
C ILE A 30 -17.20 -10.14 -15.49
N SER A 31 -17.57 -9.22 -14.60
CA SER A 31 -18.02 -7.89 -15.02
C SER A 31 -16.83 -6.96 -15.29
N MET A 32 -17.01 -6.05 -16.25
CA MET A 32 -16.02 -5.00 -16.55
C MET A 32 -15.76 -4.13 -15.30
N ASN A 33 -16.81 -3.80 -14.56
CA ASN A 33 -16.71 -3.00 -13.33
C ASN A 33 -15.89 -3.72 -12.25
N SER A 34 -16.10 -5.02 -12.04
CA SER A 34 -15.33 -5.78 -11.05
C SER A 34 -13.84 -5.82 -11.40
N ILE A 35 -13.46 -5.93 -12.67
CA ILE A 35 -12.04 -5.90 -13.06
C ILE A 35 -11.42 -4.55 -12.69
N TYR A 36 -12.07 -3.44 -13.04
CA TYR A 36 -11.55 -2.11 -12.70
C TYR A 36 -11.47 -1.88 -11.18
N GLN A 37 -12.51 -2.28 -10.44
CA GLN A 37 -12.51 -2.16 -8.98
C GLN A 37 -11.39 -2.97 -8.34
N THR A 38 -11.18 -4.22 -8.77
CA THR A 38 -10.10 -5.06 -8.28
C THR A 38 -8.74 -4.46 -8.62
N ALA A 39 -8.51 -4.03 -9.86
CA ALA A 39 -7.25 -3.41 -10.26
C ALA A 39 -6.91 -2.16 -9.43
N ILE A 40 -7.90 -1.30 -9.16
CA ILE A 40 -7.74 -0.12 -8.32
C ILE A 40 -7.41 -0.51 -6.88
N GLN A 41 -8.14 -1.49 -6.31
CA GLN A 41 -7.90 -1.96 -4.94
C GLN A 41 -6.50 -2.57 -4.79
N GLU A 42 -6.07 -3.38 -5.75
CA GLU A 42 -4.73 -3.97 -5.75
C GLU A 42 -3.64 -2.92 -5.88
N TYR A 43 -3.83 -1.93 -6.75
CA TYR A 43 -2.89 -0.82 -6.91
C TYR A 43 -2.74 -0.01 -5.61
N VAL A 44 -3.86 0.34 -4.96
CA VAL A 44 -3.83 1.05 -3.66
C VAL A 44 -3.12 0.22 -2.61
N LYS A 45 -3.43 -1.07 -2.52
CA LYS A 45 -2.78 -1.99 -1.57
C LYS A 45 -1.27 -2.08 -1.83
N GLN A 46 -0.85 -2.18 -3.08
CA GLN A 46 0.56 -2.20 -3.46
C GLN A 46 1.25 -0.91 -3.03
N LYS A 47 0.67 0.26 -3.35
CA LYS A 47 1.26 1.57 -2.99
C LYS A 47 1.37 1.78 -1.48
N ASN A 48 0.40 1.32 -0.70
CA ASN A 48 0.49 1.36 0.75
C ASN A 48 1.65 0.50 1.28
N ARG A 49 1.90 -0.67 0.69
CA ARG A 49 3.06 -1.51 1.07
C ARG A 49 4.38 -0.86 0.68
N GLU A 50 4.45 -0.22 -0.49
CA GLU A 50 5.63 0.54 -0.91
C GLU A 50 5.90 1.71 0.04
N LYS A 51 4.87 2.46 0.44
CA LYS A 51 4.98 3.53 1.42
C LYS A 51 5.51 3.02 2.77
N LEU A 52 4.92 1.96 3.31
CA LEU A 52 5.38 1.36 4.57
C LEU A 52 6.84 0.88 4.50
N ARG A 53 7.27 0.33 3.36
CA ARG A 53 8.68 -0.08 3.17
C ARG A 53 9.63 1.11 3.14
N LEU A 54 9.20 2.21 2.51
CA LEU A 54 9.99 3.45 2.48
C LEU A 54 10.13 4.03 3.89
N GLU A 55 9.02 4.13 4.63
CA GLU A 55 9.00 4.60 6.02
C GLU A 55 9.89 3.72 6.91
N ALA A 56 9.78 2.40 6.79
CA ALA A 56 10.64 1.48 7.55
C ALA A 56 12.13 1.66 7.21
N SER A 57 12.46 1.91 5.94
CA SER A 57 13.85 2.19 5.52
C SER A 57 14.36 3.49 6.14
N GLN A 58 13.53 4.53 6.16
CA GLN A 58 13.86 5.82 6.78
C GLN A 58 14.05 5.68 8.30
N MET A 59 13.20 4.89 8.98
CA MET A 59 13.36 4.63 10.40
C MET A 59 14.68 3.90 10.72
N VAL A 60 15.06 2.91 9.89
CA VAL A 60 16.36 2.22 10.05
C VAL A 60 17.53 3.18 9.89
N GLU A 61 17.43 4.13 8.95
CA GLU A 61 18.45 5.16 8.76
C GLU A 61 18.51 6.11 9.97
N GLU A 62 17.37 6.51 10.52
CA GLU A 62 17.27 7.34 11.72
C GLU A 62 17.92 6.66 12.94
N TYR A 63 17.64 5.37 13.18
CA TYR A 63 18.28 4.60 14.27
C TYR A 63 19.80 4.51 14.17
N LYS A 64 20.35 4.59 12.95
CA LYS A 64 21.80 4.52 12.70
C LYS A 64 22.50 5.87 12.76
N THR A 65 21.76 6.96 12.59
CA THR A 65 22.34 8.28 12.32
C THR A 65 22.04 9.25 13.45
N ASN A 66 20.90 9.11 14.13
CA ASN A 66 20.50 9.98 15.22
C ASN A 66 21.21 9.59 16.53
N PRO A 67 22.06 10.46 17.12
CA PRO A 67 22.81 10.16 18.34
C PRO A 67 21.95 9.76 19.53
N GLU A 68 20.79 10.40 19.72
CA GLU A 68 19.87 10.12 20.83
C GLU A 68 19.29 8.70 20.72
N MET A 69 18.93 8.28 19.50
CA MET A 69 18.44 6.93 19.23
C MET A 69 19.52 5.87 19.40
N ILE A 70 20.77 6.18 19.04
CA ILE A 70 21.92 5.29 19.24
C ILE A 70 22.17 5.10 20.74
N GLU A 71 22.10 6.16 21.54
CA GLU A 71 22.23 6.08 23.00
C GLU A 71 21.14 5.21 23.62
N LEU A 72 19.89 5.37 23.19
CA LEU A 72 18.77 4.54 23.63
C LEU A 72 18.91 3.07 23.21
N CYS A 73 19.44 2.79 22.02
CA CYS A 73 19.71 1.41 21.58
C CYS A 73 20.83 0.73 22.38
N ASN A 74 21.78 1.51 22.90
CA ASN A 74 22.90 1.03 23.70
C ASN A 74 22.67 1.22 25.21
N PHE A 75 21.44 1.51 25.62
CA PHE A 75 21.10 1.68 27.03
C PHE A 75 21.19 0.33 27.74
N GLU A 76 22.31 0.09 28.42
CA GLU A 76 22.42 -0.96 29.44
C GLU A 76 21.88 -0.38 30.75
N GLU A 77 20.76 -0.93 31.23
CA GLU A 77 20.23 -0.59 32.54
C GLU A 77 21.23 -1.12 33.58
N ASP A 78 21.94 -0.22 34.27
CA ASP A 78 22.75 -0.58 35.43
C ASP A 78 21.81 -1.19 36.48
N ILE A 79 21.66 -2.51 36.48
CA ILE A 79 20.91 -3.23 37.50
C ILE A 79 21.68 -3.07 38.79
N VAL A 80 21.27 -2.11 39.61
CA VAL A 80 21.78 -1.97 40.97
C VAL A 80 21.18 -3.12 41.78
N GLU A 81 21.92 -4.22 41.93
CA GLU A 81 21.59 -5.28 42.88
C GLU A 81 21.67 -4.70 44.31
N TYR A 82 20.51 -4.58 44.96
CA TYR A 82 20.34 -4.10 46.34
C TYR A 82 20.74 -5.13 47.38
#